data_AF-K9VUS1-F1
#
_entry.id   AF-K9VUS1-F1
#
_cell.length_a   1.000
_cell.length_b   1.000
_cell.length_c   1.000
_cell.angle_alpha   90.00
_cell.angle_beta   90.00
_cell.angle_gamma   90.00
#
_symmetry.space_group_name_H-M   'P 1'
#
loop_
_entity.id
_entity.type
_entity.pdbx_description
1 polymer ?
#
loop_
_entity_poly.entity_id
_entity_poly.type
_entity_poly.pdbx_seq_one_letter_code
_entity_poly.pdbx_strand_id
1 'polypeptide(L)'
;MAVKYTKEYKEYISSDNWRAKNRAFKRFVGGKPECFCGAIKKLHVHHLHYKNLGNEKFEDLLYVCTKHHQQIHTLQRRTRVSIVQATKRVQFRYTRNGVLLHKLIVAFFLFGFVTILIVMTEFITYLKGGNPSFS
;
A
#
# COMPACT_ATOMS: atom_id res chain seq x y z
N MET A 1 -15.14 -11.81 15.58
CA MET A 1 -14.51 -12.92 16.30
C MET A 1 -13.01 -12.89 16.05
N ALA A 2 -12.19 -12.87 17.11
CA ALA A 2 -10.76 -13.12 16.96
C ALA A 2 -10.59 -14.55 16.40
N VAL A 3 -9.77 -14.72 15.37
CA VAL A 3 -9.52 -16.05 14.79
C VAL A 3 -8.86 -16.90 15.88
N LYS A 4 -9.63 -17.79 16.49
CA LYS A 4 -9.11 -18.82 17.38
C LYS A 4 -8.43 -19.83 16.46
N TYR A 5 -7.11 -19.72 16.34
CA TYR A 5 -6.34 -20.68 15.56
C TYR A 5 -6.51 -22.06 16.20
N THR A 6 -7.27 -22.90 15.53
CA THR A 6 -7.55 -24.26 16.00
C THR A 6 -6.27 -25.10 15.89
N LYS A 7 -6.27 -26.28 16.51
CA LYS A 7 -5.12 -27.19 16.44
C LYS A 7 -4.83 -27.59 14.99
N GLU A 8 -5.90 -27.84 14.24
CA GLU A 8 -5.89 -28.21 12.83
C GLU A 8 -5.27 -27.10 11.97
N TYR A 9 -5.56 -25.82 12.26
CA TYR A 9 -4.91 -24.71 11.58
C TYR A 9 -3.39 -24.68 11.81
N LYS A 10 -2.97 -24.90 13.06
CA LYS A 10 -1.53 -24.88 13.42
C LYS A 10 -0.79 -26.04 12.76
N GLU A 11 -1.39 -27.22 12.72
CA GLU A 11 -0.86 -28.39 12.02
C GLU A 11 -0.82 -28.16 10.50
N TYR A 12 -1.87 -27.57 9.94
CA TYR A 12 -1.90 -27.25 8.52
C TYR A 12 -0.82 -26.24 8.13
N ILE A 13 -0.69 -25.13 8.85
CA ILE A 13 0.28 -24.07 8.49
C ILE A 13 1.73 -24.52 8.68
N SER A 14 2.00 -25.57 9.45
CA SER A 14 3.32 -26.20 9.58
C SER A 14 3.56 -27.36 8.58
N SER A 15 2.50 -27.85 7.93
CA SER A 15 2.54 -28.99 7.03
C SER A 15 3.35 -28.75 5.74
N ASP A 16 3.78 -29.85 5.11
CA ASP A 16 4.37 -29.86 3.77
C ASP A 16 3.41 -29.34 2.70
N ASN A 17 2.12 -29.63 2.86
CA ASN A 17 1.06 -29.19 1.94
C ASN A 17 0.99 -27.67 1.88
N TRP A 18 0.99 -27.01 3.04
CA TRP A 18 1.02 -25.54 3.08
C TRP A 18 2.31 -25.00 2.49
N ARG A 19 3.47 -25.60 2.80
CA ARG A 19 4.76 -25.19 2.24
C ARG A 19 4.76 -25.30 0.71
N ALA A 20 4.19 -26.36 0.15
CA ALA A 20 4.02 -26.53 -1.30
C ALA A 20 3.07 -25.49 -1.90
N LYS A 21 1.90 -25.26 -1.28
CA LYS A 21 0.94 -24.26 -1.72
C LYS A 21 1.51 -22.85 -1.69
N ASN A 22 2.21 -22.47 -0.63
CA ASN A 22 2.87 -21.17 -0.51
C ASN A 22 3.95 -20.98 -1.60
N ARG A 23 4.72 -22.03 -1.94
CA ARG A 23 5.65 -21.97 -3.09
C ARG A 23 4.93 -21.78 -4.42
N ALA A 24 3.82 -22.49 -4.65
CA ALA A 24 3.01 -22.34 -5.86
C ALA A 24 2.41 -20.94 -5.96
N PHE A 25 1.84 -20.44 -4.86
CA PHE A 25 1.30 -19.08 -4.79
C PHE A 25 2.39 -18.02 -5.04
N LYS A 26 3.59 -18.17 -4.48
CA LYS A 26 4.73 -17.30 -4.77
C LYS A 26 5.05 -17.26 -6.27
N ARG A 27 5.03 -18.41 -6.95
CA ARG A 27 5.24 -18.49 -8.41
C ARG A 27 4.11 -17.83 -9.18
N PHE A 28 2.85 -18.06 -8.77
CA PHE A 28 1.67 -17.46 -9.36
C PHE A 28 1.71 -15.93 -9.35
N VAL A 29 2.22 -15.31 -8.27
CA VAL A 29 2.41 -13.85 -8.19
C VAL A 29 3.71 -13.35 -8.85
N GLY A 30 4.33 -14.13 -9.74
CA GLY A 30 5.53 -13.73 -10.49
C GLY A 30 6.86 -13.91 -9.73
N GLY A 31 6.88 -14.68 -8.63
CA GLY A 31 8.10 -15.02 -7.89
C GLY A 31 8.64 -13.92 -6.97
N LYS A 32 8.12 -12.69 -7.09
CA LYS A 32 8.53 -11.52 -6.32
C LYS A 32 7.34 -11.01 -5.50
N PRO A 33 6.97 -11.70 -4.41
CA PRO A 33 5.85 -11.28 -3.60
C PRO A 33 6.13 -9.92 -2.98
N GLU A 34 5.10 -9.08 -2.94
CA GLU A 34 5.16 -7.73 -2.40
C GLU A 34 3.88 -7.45 -1.62
N CYS A 35 4.01 -6.72 -0.51
CA CYS A 35 2.84 -6.13 0.13
C CYS A 35 2.40 -4.91 -0.69
N PHE A 36 1.11 -4.58 -0.68
CA PHE A 36 0.55 -3.36 -1.30
C PHE A 36 1.20 -2.02 -0.86
N CYS A 37 2.16 -2.08 0.05
CA CYS A 37 2.95 -0.95 0.51
C CYS A 37 4.39 -0.88 -0.01
N GLY A 38 4.79 -1.67 -1.01
CA GLY A 38 6.18 -1.70 -1.46
C GLY A 38 7.07 -2.70 -0.71
N ALA A 39 6.59 -3.30 0.39
CA ALA A 39 7.45 -4.12 1.24
C ALA A 39 7.69 -5.50 0.62
N ILE A 40 8.96 -5.85 0.42
CA ILE A 40 9.41 -7.16 -0.07
C ILE A 40 9.98 -8.08 1.03
N LYS A 41 10.14 -7.55 2.25
CA LYS A 41 10.69 -8.27 3.41
C LYS A 41 9.60 -8.51 4.47
N LYS A 42 9.80 -9.55 5.30
CA LYS A 42 8.88 -9.94 6.39
C LYS A 42 7.43 -10.10 5.90
N LEU A 43 7.31 -10.77 4.76
CA LEU A 43 6.02 -11.08 4.15
C LEU A 43 5.43 -12.35 4.73
N HIS A 44 4.13 -12.30 4.98
CA HIS A 44 3.32 -13.42 5.40
C HIS A 44 2.12 -13.54 4.47
N VAL A 45 1.66 -14.77 4.26
CA VAL A 45 0.39 -15.00 3.56
C VAL A 45 -0.75 -14.69 4.51
N HIS A 46 -1.58 -13.74 4.11
CA HIS A 46 -2.81 -13.36 4.77
C HIS A 46 -3.99 -14.06 4.10
N HIS A 47 -4.76 -14.80 4.90
CA HIS A 47 -5.95 -15.51 4.43
C HIS A 47 -7.17 -14.58 4.50
N LEU A 48 -7.84 -14.42 3.36
CA LEU A 48 -9.10 -13.65 3.26
C LEU A 48 -10.29 -14.41 3.83
N HIS A 49 -10.25 -15.74 3.82
CA HIS A 49 -11.17 -16.59 4.56
C HIS A 49 -10.59 -17.99 4.76
N TYR A 50 -11.11 -18.68 5.77
CA TYR A 50 -10.68 -20.03 6.15
C TYR A 50 -11.66 -21.13 5.69
N LYS A 51 -12.64 -20.80 4.84
CA LYS A 51 -13.71 -21.74 4.43
C LYS A 51 -13.18 -23.00 3.75
N ASN A 52 -12.08 -22.87 3.01
CA ASN A 52 -11.47 -23.94 2.22
C ASN A 52 -10.06 -24.26 2.74
N LEU A 53 -9.85 -24.29 4.07
CA LEU A 53 -8.52 -24.58 4.62
C LEU A 53 -7.96 -25.89 4.03
N GLY A 54 -6.75 -25.87 3.48
CA GLY A 54 -6.17 -26.98 2.71
C GLY A 54 -6.45 -26.94 1.20
N ASN A 55 -7.59 -26.38 0.79
CA ASN A 55 -8.06 -26.27 -0.59
C ASN A 55 -8.29 -24.80 -1.01
N GLU A 56 -7.60 -23.85 -0.38
CA GLU A 56 -7.70 -22.43 -0.68
C GLU A 56 -7.34 -22.16 -2.14
N LYS A 57 -8.11 -21.28 -2.78
CA LYS A 57 -7.76 -20.71 -4.08
C LYS A 57 -6.73 -19.62 -3.89
N PHE A 58 -5.94 -19.33 -4.91
CA PHE A 58 -4.96 -18.24 -4.84
C PHE A 58 -5.61 -16.86 -4.61
N GLU A 59 -6.87 -16.69 -5.04
CA GLU A 59 -7.68 -15.49 -4.78
C GLU A 59 -7.96 -15.28 -3.29
N ASP A 60 -7.88 -16.33 -2.47
CA ASP A 60 -8.13 -16.28 -1.03
C ASP A 60 -6.88 -15.85 -0.24
N LEU A 61 -5.74 -15.72 -0.93
CA LEU A 61 -4.43 -15.49 -0.35
C LEU A 61 -3.87 -14.14 -0.80
N LEU A 62 -3.18 -13.46 0.13
CA LEU A 62 -2.52 -12.20 -0.17
C LEU A 62 -1.20 -12.10 0.60
N TYR A 63 -0.11 -11.70 -0.06
CA TYR A 63 1.11 -11.34 0.68
C TYR A 63 0.96 -9.97 1.32
N VAL A 64 1.25 -9.89 2.62
CA VAL A 64 1.30 -8.64 3.37
C VAL A 64 2.51 -8.64 4.30
N CYS A 65 3.06 -7.45 4.58
CA CYS A 65 4.10 -7.34 5.60
C CYS A 65 3.51 -7.47 7.00
N THR A 66 4.35 -7.80 7.98
CA THR A 66 3.94 -7.94 9.40
C THR A 66 3.12 -6.76 9.91
N LYS A 67 3.51 -5.52 9.54
CA LYS A 67 2.79 -4.29 9.92
C LYS A 67 1.35 -4.29 9.41
N HIS A 68 1.16 -4.49 8.11
CA HIS A 68 -0.19 -4.48 7.52
C HIS A 68 -1.01 -5.67 7.99
N HIS A 69 -0.39 -6.84 8.18
CA HIS A 69 -1.05 -8.00 8.78
C HIS A 69 -1.65 -7.65 10.14
N GLN A 70 -0.86 -7.05 11.03
CA GLN A 70 -1.32 -6.64 12.35
C GLN A 70 -2.41 -5.56 12.28
N GLN A 71 -2.26 -4.58 11.39
CA GLN A 71 -3.27 -3.53 11.20
C GLN A 71 -4.62 -4.09 10.74
N ILE A 72 -4.62 -5.05 9.82
CA ILE A 72 -5.83 -5.72 9.34
C ILE A 72 -6.53 -6.43 10.51
N HIS A 73 -5.80 -7.26 11.26
CA HIS A 73 -6.35 -7.98 12.41
C HIS A 73 -6.83 -7.04 13.53
N THR A 74 -6.07 -5.97 13.81
CA THR A 74 -6.48 -4.95 14.80
C THR A 74 -7.75 -4.23 14.35
N LEU A 75 -7.86 -3.85 13.08
CA LEU A 75 -9.06 -3.21 12.55
C LEU A 75 -10.26 -4.18 12.59
N GLN A 76 -10.06 -5.44 12.21
CA GLN A 76 -11.06 -6.49 12.25
C GLN A 76 -11.59 -6.69 13.68
N ARG A 77 -10.70 -6.81 14.69
CA ARG A 77 -11.11 -6.93 16.10
C ARG A 77 -11.85 -5.69 16.60
N ARG A 78 -11.33 -4.49 16.31
CA ARG A 78 -11.89 -3.23 16.80
C ARG A 78 -13.27 -2.93 16.22
N THR A 79 -13.48 -3.23 14.94
CA THR A 79 -14.71 -2.85 14.21
C THR A 79 -15.66 -4.01 13.95
N ARG A 80 -15.27 -5.23 14.33
CA ARG A 80 -16.04 -6.48 14.14
C ARG A 80 -16.46 -6.77 12.70
N VAL A 81 -15.82 -6.14 11.72
CA VAL A 81 -16.03 -6.42 10.28
C VAL A 81 -15.36 -7.73 9.85
N SER A 82 -15.70 -8.23 8.67
CA SER A 82 -15.02 -9.41 8.13
C SER A 82 -13.54 -9.12 7.84
N ILE A 83 -12.69 -10.15 7.85
CA ILE A 83 -11.26 -9.97 7.57
C ILE A 83 -11.04 -9.41 6.15
N VAL A 84 -11.89 -9.78 5.17
CA VAL A 84 -11.91 -9.22 3.82
C VAL A 84 -12.18 -7.71 3.86
N GLN A 85 -13.21 -7.28 4.60
CA GLN A 85 -13.55 -5.86 4.74
C GLN A 85 -12.42 -5.08 5.42
N ALA A 86 -11.80 -5.65 6.47
CA ALA A 86 -10.65 -5.03 7.12
C ALA A 86 -9.44 -4.91 6.17
N THR A 87 -9.17 -5.95 5.38
CA THR A 87 -8.10 -5.98 4.38
C THR A 87 -8.28 -4.88 3.35
N LYS A 88 -9.46 -4.81 2.73
CA LYS A 88 -9.82 -3.77 1.74
C LYS A 88 -9.68 -2.36 2.33
N ARG A 89 -10.11 -2.15 3.57
CA ARG A 89 -9.99 -0.84 4.25
C ARG A 89 -8.54 -0.44 4.49
N VAL A 90 -7.67 -1.36 4.90
CA VAL A 90 -6.24 -1.06 5.11
C VAL A 90 -5.54 -0.80 3.78
N GLN A 91 -5.80 -1.63 2.76
CA GLN A 91 -5.29 -1.42 1.40
C GLN A 91 -5.68 -0.04 0.86
N PHE A 92 -6.97 0.29 0.94
CA PHE A 92 -7.50 1.56 0.44
C PHE A 92 -6.88 2.78 1.14
N ARG A 93 -6.65 2.71 2.47
CA ARG A 93 -5.97 3.79 3.19
C ARG A 93 -4.55 4.00 2.68
N TYR A 94 -3.82 2.92 2.43
CA TYR A 94 -2.44 3.01 1.96
C TYR A 94 -2.37 3.56 0.52
N THR A 95 -3.19 3.03 -0.39
CA THR A 95 -3.21 3.51 -1.79
C THR A 95 -3.70 4.95 -1.90
N ARG A 96 -4.69 5.37 -1.12
CA ARG A 96 -5.17 6.76 -1.09
C ARG A 96 -4.13 7.73 -0.53
N ASN A 97 -3.40 7.34 0.51
CA ASN A 97 -2.33 8.19 1.07
C ASN A 97 -1.19 8.39 0.07
N GLY A 98 -0.82 7.36 -0.70
CA GLY A 98 0.16 7.49 -1.78
C GLY A 98 -0.30 8.46 -2.89
N VAL A 99 -1.56 8.36 -3.31
CA VAL A 99 -2.15 9.27 -4.31
C VAL A 99 -2.23 10.70 -3.78
N LEU A 100 -2.58 10.91 -2.51
CA LEU A 100 -2.63 12.24 -1.90
C LEU A 100 -1.25 12.88 -1.84
N LEU A 101 -0.22 12.13 -1.40
CA LEU A 101 1.16 12.61 -1.36
C LEU A 101 1.66 13.00 -2.76
N HIS A 102 1.39 12.17 -3.77
CA HIS A 102 1.74 12.50 -5.16
C HIS A 102 1.05 13.78 -5.64
N LYS A 103 -0.26 13.96 -5.36
CA LYS A 103 -0.99 15.19 -5.71
C LYS A 103 -0.41 16.42 -5.02
N LEU A 104 -0.01 16.33 -3.75
CA LEU A 104 0.62 17.44 -3.02
C LEU A 104 2.00 17.80 -3.59
N ILE A 105 2.82 16.80 -3.95
CA ILE A 105 4.12 17.02 -4.57
C ILE A 105 3.97 17.72 -5.92
N VAL A 106 3.08 17.24 -6.79
CA VAL A 106 2.80 17.86 -8.09
C VAL A 106 2.27 19.29 -7.92
N ALA A 107 1.36 19.52 -6.98
CA ALA A 107 0.86 20.86 -6.68
C ALA A 107 1.97 21.82 -6.21
N PHE A 108 2.89 21.33 -5.36
CA PHE A 108 4.04 22.12 -4.91
C PHE A 108 4.96 22.53 -6.06
N PHE A 109 5.25 21.61 -6.99
CA PHE A 109 6.07 21.92 -8.17
C PHE A 109 5.37 22.86 -9.15
N LEU A 110 4.07 22.67 -9.41
CA LEU A 110 3.31 23.57 -10.29
C LEU A 110 3.21 24.98 -9.71
N PHE A 111 2.93 25.10 -8.41
CA PHE A 111 2.80 26.40 -7.76
C PHE A 111 4.16 27.11 -7.64
N GLY A 112 5.21 26.38 -7.27
CA GLY A 112 6.57 26.91 -7.22
C GLY A 112 7.12 27.33 -8.58
N PHE A 113 6.78 26.60 -9.65
CA PHE A 113 7.17 26.99 -11.01
C PHE A 113 6.46 28.27 -11.46
N VAL A 114 5.17 28.41 -11.17
CA VAL A 114 4.40 29.63 -11.49
C VAL A 114 4.95 30.84 -10.74
N THR A 115 5.28 30.72 -9.45
CA THR A 115 5.85 31.85 -8.69
C THR A 115 7.22 32.25 -9.21
N ILE A 116 8.09 31.29 -9.57
CA ILE A 116 9.39 31.57 -10.18
C ILE A 116 9.23 32.28 -11.52
N LEU A 117 8.31 31.82 -12.37
CA LEU A 117 8.03 32.48 -13.66
C LEU A 117 7.55 33.92 -13.46
N ILE A 118 6.65 34.17 -12.51
CA ILE A 118 6.16 35.52 -12.20
C ILE A 118 7.33 36.42 -11.79
N VAL A 119 8.15 36.00 -10.84
CA VAL A 119 9.31 36.77 -10.37
C VAL A 119 10.31 37.01 -11.50
N MET A 120 10.54 36.02 -12.37
CA MET A 120 11.41 36.18 -13.54
C MET A 120 10.83 37.17 -14.56
N THR A 121 9.51 37.16 -14.81
CA THR A 121 8.89 38.14 -15.71
C THR A 121 8.95 39.56 -15.16
N GLU A 122 8.76 39.75 -13.85
CA GLU A 122 8.91 41.05 -13.19
C GLU A 122 10.35 41.55 -13.26
N PHE A 123 11.32 40.67 -12.99
CA PHE A 123 12.75 41.00 -13.08
C PHE A 123 13.18 41.35 -14.52
N ILE A 124 12.74 40.61 -15.53
CA ILE A 124 13.01 40.92 -16.94
C ILE A 124 12.37 42.25 -17.34
N THR A 125 11.17 42.54 -16.85
CA THR A 125 10.47 43.80 -17.10
C THR A 125 11.22 44.96 -16.46
N TYR A 126 11.71 44.79 -15.23
CA TYR A 126 12.57 45.75 -14.54
C TYR A 126 13.87 46.03 -15.32
N LEU A 127 14.55 45.00 -15.80
CA LEU A 127 15.76 45.14 -16.62
C LEU A 127 15.51 45.84 -17.96
N LYS A 128 14.32 45.66 -18.56
CA LYS A 128 13.93 46.33 -19.81
C LYS A 128 13.41 47.75 -19.61
N GLY A 129 12.86 48.07 -18.44
CA GLY A 129 12.30 49.39 -18.09
C GLY A 129 13.31 50.36 -17.44
N GLY A 130 14.50 49.88 -17.06
CA GLY A 130 15.57 50.68 -16.48
C GLY A 130 16.35 51.50 -17.50
N ASN A 131 15.73 52.52 -18.10
CA ASN A 131 16.46 53.66 -18.64
C ASN A 131 15.64 54.95 -18.49
N PRO A 132 15.59 55.56 -17.29
CA PRO A 132 15.12 56.93 -17.17
C PRO A 132 16.17 57.84 -17.82
N SER A 133 15.84 58.33 -19.02
CA SER A 133 16.51 59.49 -19.61
C SER A 133 16.41 60.66 -18.64
N PHE A 134 17.49 60.90 -17.89
CA PHE A 134 17.70 62.16 -17.20
C PHE A 134 18.03 63.21 -18.27
N SER A 135 17.04 64.02 -18.62
CA SER A 135 17.20 65.30 -19.32
C SER A 135 16.91 66.43 -18.34
#